data_AF-F9PRQ9-F1
#
_entry.id   AF-F9PRQ9-F1
#
_cell.length_a   1.000
_cell.length_b   1.000
_cell.length_c   1.000
_cell.angle_alpha   90.00
_cell.angle_beta   90.00
_cell.angle_gamma   90.00
#
_symmetry.space_group_name_H-M   'P 1'
#
loop_
_entity.id
_entity.type
_entity.pdbx_description
1 polymer ?
#
loop_
_entity_poly.entity_id
_entity_poly.type
_entity_poly.pdbx_seq_one_letter_code
_entity_poly.pdbx_strand_id
1 'polypeptide(L)'
;MNSLSNKIKEIEEKIKEVPVFQEIEKLLSDAKGIVLRDIIENNSDIIPYLKIDKLDTLKEQIWISYIQKNKEAFEELQKQYCLLENEIDNIDFDDTQWNNALEIFEERFTVPYKMKISNIKSAIIGESVPRVSFYFEKNGEIVTLERGELEDKDVLSQGEKRALYLLNIIFDVEKLKDSNNDILFIVDDIADSFDYKNKYAIVEYLYEMSTIDNFRLLILSHNFDFYRTVASRLSLKREARLCAEHSNGEIILKEEKYQNQPFKFWKNNLGYINILALIPFVRNIIEYRSKESELNKDEDYMTLTSLLHKKDGNTLITFSDIEDIYKKYLKSIEFKEEVDGNTIVLEELIKQAEAINLENAELEHKIIMAMAIRHKAEQYMFSEIGKHTGQLTWSIKRNMKIGTVSEFITHINNSGNQTRELYNGIKQFAKKDIVKILDEVNIMTPENIHLNSFMYEPLLDMDIIELHKLYQNIKNLE
;
A
#
# COMPACT_ATOMS: atom_id res chain seq x y z
N MET A 1 -27.00 -39.78 73.99
CA MET A 1 -26.71 -39.03 72.75
C MET A 1 -25.50 -38.10 72.85
N ASN A 2 -25.18 -37.50 74.00
CA ASN A 2 -24.05 -36.54 74.11
C ASN A 2 -22.63 -37.12 73.95
N SER A 3 -22.41 -38.41 74.27
CA SER A 3 -21.07 -39.01 74.16
C SER A 3 -20.59 -39.20 72.72
N LEU A 4 -21.49 -39.55 71.79
CA LEU A 4 -21.14 -39.75 70.38
C LEU A 4 -20.87 -38.41 69.68
N SER A 5 -21.72 -37.41 69.95
CA SER A 5 -21.54 -36.05 69.40
C SER A 5 -20.24 -35.41 69.88
N ASN A 6 -19.85 -35.59 71.15
CA ASN A 6 -18.58 -35.10 71.65
C ASN A 6 -17.38 -35.80 71.00
N LYS A 7 -17.48 -37.11 70.74
CA LYS A 7 -16.43 -37.88 70.07
C LYS A 7 -16.27 -37.51 68.59
N ILE A 8 -17.38 -37.20 67.91
CA ILE A 8 -17.37 -36.69 66.54
C ILE A 8 -16.68 -35.32 66.48
N LYS A 9 -17.03 -34.40 67.38
CA LYS A 9 -16.37 -33.08 67.48
C LYS A 9 -14.87 -33.19 67.74
N GLU A 10 -14.46 -34.08 68.64
CA GLU A 10 -13.03 -34.31 68.93
C GLU A 10 -12.26 -34.84 67.71
N ILE A 11 -12.90 -35.69 66.89
CA ILE A 11 -12.31 -36.19 65.65
C ILE A 11 -12.27 -35.10 64.57
N GLU A 12 -13.33 -34.31 64.43
CA GLU A 12 -13.38 -33.17 63.52
C GLU A 12 -12.31 -32.12 63.83
N GLU A 13 -12.10 -31.80 65.12
CA GLU A 13 -11.04 -30.88 65.55
C GLU A 13 -9.66 -31.42 65.20
N LYS A 14 -9.39 -32.71 65.44
CA LYS A 14 -8.12 -33.35 65.05
C LYS A 14 -7.89 -33.37 63.54
N ILE A 15 -8.94 -33.51 62.74
CA ILE A 15 -8.83 -33.48 61.26
C ILE A 15 -8.55 -32.05 60.78
N LYS A 16 -9.18 -31.04 61.38
CA LYS A 16 -8.93 -29.62 61.07
C LYS A 16 -7.51 -29.16 61.44
N GLU A 17 -6.85 -29.84 62.37
CA GLU A 17 -5.45 -29.58 62.74
C GLU A 17 -4.43 -30.20 61.76
N VAL A 18 -4.85 -31.05 60.81
CA VAL A 18 -3.96 -31.66 59.83
C VAL A 18 -3.46 -30.56 58.86
N PRO A 19 -2.13 -30.33 58.74
CA PRO A 19 -1.58 -29.23 57.93
C PRO A 19 -2.02 -29.28 56.47
N VAL A 20 -2.08 -30.48 55.89
CA VAL A 20 -2.51 -30.71 54.50
C VAL A 20 -3.98 -30.32 54.28
N PHE A 21 -4.84 -30.54 55.29
CA PHE A 21 -6.25 -30.14 55.22
C PHE A 21 -6.40 -28.62 55.22
N GLN A 22 -5.60 -27.92 56.04
CA GLN A 22 -5.58 -26.45 56.09
C GLN A 22 -5.06 -25.81 54.80
N GLU A 23 -4.09 -26.45 54.13
CA GLU A 23 -3.61 -26.00 52.81
C GLU A 23 -4.68 -26.16 51.73
N ILE A 24 -5.38 -27.29 51.70
CA ILE A 24 -6.51 -27.53 50.78
C ILE A 24 -7.64 -26.54 51.05
N GLU A 25 -7.96 -26.28 52.32
CA GLU A 25 -9.00 -25.33 52.73
C GLU A 25 -8.67 -23.90 52.29
N LYS A 26 -7.39 -23.48 52.36
CA LYS A 26 -6.93 -22.20 51.82
C LYS A 26 -7.06 -22.12 50.30
N LEU A 27 -6.73 -23.20 49.59
CA LEU A 27 -6.84 -23.25 48.12
C LEU A 27 -8.29 -23.17 47.63
N LEU A 28 -9.25 -23.63 48.44
CA LEU A 28 -10.69 -23.61 48.12
C LEU A 28 -11.44 -22.43 48.76
N SER A 29 -10.73 -21.40 49.23
CA SER A 29 -11.33 -20.26 49.94
C SER A 29 -12.00 -19.21 49.05
N ASP A 30 -11.87 -19.32 47.72
CA ASP A 30 -12.52 -18.44 46.77
C ASP A 30 -13.98 -18.86 46.50
N ALA A 31 -14.77 -17.98 45.88
CA ALA A 31 -16.21 -18.23 45.66
C ALA A 31 -16.49 -19.51 44.85
N LYS A 32 -15.59 -19.91 43.95
CA LYS A 32 -15.71 -21.16 43.17
C LYS A 32 -15.24 -22.37 43.96
N GLY A 33 -14.17 -22.24 44.74
CA GLY A 33 -13.63 -23.27 45.62
C GLY A 33 -14.61 -23.66 46.73
N ILE A 34 -15.36 -22.71 47.28
CA ILE A 34 -16.42 -22.99 48.27
C ILE A 34 -17.50 -23.89 47.68
N VAL A 35 -17.95 -23.61 46.45
CA VAL A 35 -18.94 -24.45 45.76
C VAL A 35 -18.38 -25.85 45.47
N LEU A 36 -17.13 -25.94 45.03
CA LEU A 36 -16.47 -27.22 44.79
C LEU A 36 -16.32 -28.01 46.10
N ARG A 37 -15.97 -27.34 47.20
CA ARG A 37 -15.88 -27.94 48.53
C ARG A 37 -17.23 -28.53 48.94
N ASP A 38 -18.31 -27.78 48.83
CA ASP A 38 -19.66 -28.28 49.14
C ASP A 38 -20.03 -29.50 48.30
N ILE A 39 -19.65 -29.53 47.01
CA ILE A 39 -19.89 -30.68 46.13
C ILE A 39 -19.10 -31.91 46.60
N ILE A 40 -17.83 -31.74 46.95
CA ILE A 40 -16.95 -32.83 47.42
C ILE A 40 -17.43 -33.38 48.77
N GLU A 41 -17.82 -32.50 49.70
CA GLU A 41 -18.33 -32.89 51.02
C GLU A 41 -19.64 -33.67 50.91
N ASN A 42 -20.53 -33.28 49.99
CA ASN A 42 -21.79 -34.00 49.76
C ASN A 42 -21.65 -35.24 48.87
N ASN A 43 -20.53 -35.39 48.13
CA ASN A 43 -20.31 -36.48 47.18
C ASN A 43 -18.86 -36.97 47.26
N SER A 44 -18.50 -37.59 48.39
CA SER A 44 -17.14 -38.09 48.66
C SER A 44 -16.64 -39.10 47.63
N ASP A 45 -17.55 -39.75 46.90
CA ASP A 45 -17.24 -40.73 45.85
C ASP A 45 -16.55 -40.12 44.62
N ILE A 46 -16.54 -38.78 44.49
CA ILE A 46 -15.86 -38.05 43.42
C ILE A 46 -14.35 -37.90 43.71
N ILE A 47 -13.93 -37.96 44.98
CA ILE A 47 -12.53 -37.74 45.39
C ILE A 47 -11.51 -38.62 44.63
N PRO A 48 -11.76 -39.92 44.38
CA PRO A 48 -10.85 -40.76 43.60
C PRO A 48 -10.65 -40.29 42.15
N TYR A 49 -11.62 -39.56 41.60
CA TYR A 49 -11.62 -39.05 40.22
C TYR A 49 -11.02 -37.66 40.08
N LEU A 50 -10.77 -36.95 41.20
CA LEU A 50 -10.09 -35.65 41.21
C LEU A 50 -8.57 -35.76 41.03
N LYS A 51 -8.03 -36.98 40.92
CA LYS A 51 -6.62 -37.19 40.58
C LYS A 51 -6.37 -36.81 39.12
N ILE A 52 -5.21 -36.23 38.84
CA ILE A 52 -4.83 -35.70 37.52
C ILE A 52 -5.01 -36.75 36.41
N ASP A 53 -4.66 -38.01 36.67
CA ASP A 53 -4.77 -39.14 35.74
C ASP A 53 -6.21 -39.61 35.47
N LYS A 54 -7.19 -39.14 36.24
CA LYS A 54 -8.61 -39.55 36.15
C LYS A 54 -9.57 -38.40 35.83
N LEU A 55 -9.07 -37.18 35.70
CA LEU A 55 -9.89 -36.02 35.39
C LEU A 55 -10.61 -36.16 34.04
N ASP A 56 -9.96 -36.74 33.03
CA ASP A 56 -10.59 -36.93 31.73
C ASP A 56 -11.72 -37.96 31.78
N THR A 57 -11.56 -39.04 32.57
CA THR A 57 -12.64 -40.00 32.84
C THR A 57 -13.81 -39.34 33.58
N LEU A 58 -13.54 -38.46 34.53
CA LEU A 58 -14.59 -37.72 35.24
C LEU A 58 -15.38 -36.81 34.28
N LYS A 59 -14.69 -36.08 33.40
CA LYS A 59 -15.34 -35.24 32.38
C LYS A 59 -16.24 -36.09 31.48
N GLU A 60 -15.75 -37.22 30.99
CA GLU A 60 -16.52 -38.13 30.14
C GLU A 60 -17.79 -38.63 30.85
N GLN A 61 -17.68 -39.08 32.10
CA GLN A 61 -18.83 -39.56 32.86
C GLN A 61 -19.85 -38.45 33.15
N ILE A 62 -19.40 -37.22 33.39
CA ILE A 62 -20.28 -36.06 33.56
C ILE A 62 -21.04 -35.78 32.26
N TRP A 63 -20.37 -35.78 31.10
CA TRP A 63 -21.02 -35.62 29.81
C TRP A 63 -22.05 -36.72 29.52
N ILE A 64 -21.70 -37.99 29.78
CA ILE A 64 -22.63 -39.12 29.65
C ILE A 64 -23.83 -38.93 30.56
N SER A 65 -23.63 -38.47 31.79
CA SER A 65 -24.73 -38.18 32.73
C SER A 65 -25.66 -37.09 32.21
N TYR A 66 -25.13 -35.99 31.66
CA TYR A 66 -25.95 -34.93 31.07
C TYR A 66 -26.73 -35.41 29.84
N ILE A 67 -26.11 -36.24 28.99
CA ILE A 67 -26.77 -36.84 27.82
C ILE A 67 -27.88 -37.79 28.27
N GLN A 68 -27.61 -38.66 29.25
CA GLN A 68 -28.60 -39.58 29.81
C GLN A 68 -29.77 -38.85 30.46
N LYS A 69 -29.50 -37.78 31.21
CA LYS A 69 -30.55 -36.96 31.85
C LYS A 69 -31.47 -36.31 30.83
N ASN A 70 -30.95 -35.96 29.65
CA ASN A 70 -31.69 -35.33 28.57
C ASN A 70 -31.84 -36.26 27.36
N LYS A 71 -31.93 -37.56 27.59
CA LYS A 71 -31.85 -38.59 26.55
C LYS A 71 -32.86 -38.36 25.42
N GLU A 72 -34.12 -38.09 25.75
CA GLU A 72 -35.17 -37.84 24.74
C GLU A 72 -34.84 -36.64 23.83
N ALA A 73 -34.32 -35.55 24.41
CA ALA A 73 -33.93 -34.37 23.65
C ALA A 73 -32.71 -34.64 22.75
N PHE A 74 -31.75 -35.44 23.22
CA PHE A 74 -30.60 -35.87 22.42
C PHE A 74 -30.98 -36.84 21.30
N GLU A 75 -31.88 -37.78 21.56
CA GLU A 75 -32.39 -38.72 20.55
C GLU A 75 -33.17 -37.99 19.46
N GLU A 76 -33.99 -37.00 19.83
CA GLU A 76 -34.67 -36.15 18.85
C GLU A 76 -33.68 -35.30 18.05
N LEU A 77 -32.69 -34.69 18.71
CA LEU A 77 -31.62 -33.96 18.02
C LEU A 77 -30.86 -34.85 17.04
N GLN A 78 -30.48 -36.06 17.46
CA GLN A 78 -29.79 -37.04 16.63
C GLN A 78 -30.65 -37.42 15.41
N LYS A 79 -31.95 -37.65 15.62
CA LYS A 79 -32.88 -37.98 14.54
C LYS A 79 -33.01 -36.83 13.54
N GLN A 80 -33.19 -35.60 14.01
CA GLN A 80 -33.26 -34.41 13.15
C GLN A 80 -31.94 -34.19 12.40
N TYR A 81 -30.80 -34.38 13.07
CA TYR A 81 -29.47 -34.31 12.46
C TYR A 81 -29.32 -35.32 11.32
N CYS A 82 -29.66 -36.60 11.56
CA CYS A 82 -29.60 -37.63 10.53
C CYS A 82 -30.55 -37.35 9.36
N LEU A 83 -31.73 -36.77 9.60
CA LEU A 83 -32.63 -36.36 8.52
C LEU A 83 -32.00 -35.26 7.67
N LEU A 84 -31.46 -34.21 8.31
CA LEU A 84 -30.78 -33.12 7.63
C LEU A 84 -29.56 -33.60 6.82
N GLU A 85 -28.75 -34.48 7.40
CA GLU A 85 -27.57 -35.08 6.76
C GLU A 85 -27.95 -35.86 5.50
N ASN A 86 -29.01 -36.67 5.56
CA ASN A 86 -29.52 -37.41 4.40
C ASN A 86 -30.13 -36.49 3.32
N GLU A 87 -30.78 -35.40 3.70
CA GLU A 87 -31.28 -34.41 2.73
C GLU A 87 -30.12 -33.71 2.02
N ILE A 88 -29.09 -33.32 2.77
CA ILE A 88 -27.87 -32.66 2.28
C ILE A 88 -27.07 -33.59 1.35
N ASP A 89 -26.97 -34.89 1.64
CA ASP A 89 -26.27 -35.85 0.78
C ASP A 89 -26.80 -35.93 -0.67
N ASN A 90 -28.04 -35.47 -0.90
CA ASN A 90 -28.68 -35.47 -2.22
C ASN A 90 -28.63 -34.11 -2.93
N ILE A 91 -28.05 -33.08 -2.31
CA ILE A 91 -27.92 -31.74 -2.88
C ILE A 91 -26.57 -31.61 -3.58
N ASP A 92 -26.59 -31.09 -4.82
CA ASP A 92 -25.38 -30.66 -5.50
C ASP A 92 -24.94 -29.31 -4.93
N PHE A 93 -23.73 -29.27 -4.38
CA PHE A 93 -23.19 -28.08 -3.71
C PHE A 93 -22.50 -27.11 -4.65
N ASP A 94 -22.45 -27.39 -5.96
CA ASP A 94 -21.78 -26.53 -6.91
C ASP A 94 -22.41 -25.11 -6.93
N ASP A 95 -23.72 -24.98 -6.71
CA ASP A 95 -24.43 -23.69 -6.66
C ASP A 95 -24.55 -23.13 -5.23
N THR A 96 -23.42 -22.93 -4.56
CA THR A 96 -23.37 -22.22 -3.26
C THR A 96 -22.78 -20.83 -3.43
N GLN A 97 -23.24 -19.86 -2.62
CA GLN A 97 -22.62 -18.52 -2.55
C GLN A 97 -21.10 -18.60 -2.36
N TRP A 98 -20.64 -19.60 -1.62
CA TRP A 98 -19.23 -19.76 -1.37
C TRP A 98 -18.45 -20.22 -2.62
N ASN A 99 -19.01 -21.15 -3.40
CA ASN A 99 -18.38 -21.55 -4.66
C ASN A 99 -18.42 -20.41 -5.69
N ASN A 100 -19.50 -19.64 -5.75
CA ASN A 100 -19.57 -18.46 -6.61
C ASN A 100 -18.49 -17.42 -6.23
N ALA A 101 -18.29 -17.16 -4.93
CA ALA A 101 -17.21 -16.27 -4.46
C ALA A 101 -15.81 -16.80 -4.83
N LEU A 102 -15.59 -18.12 -4.75
CA LEU A 102 -14.34 -18.75 -5.18
C LEU A 102 -14.13 -18.63 -6.69
N GLU A 103 -15.18 -18.85 -7.49
CA GLU A 103 -15.13 -18.75 -8.95
C GLU A 103 -14.84 -17.31 -9.41
N ILE A 104 -15.56 -16.32 -8.84
CA ILE A 104 -15.29 -14.88 -9.05
C ILE A 104 -13.82 -14.56 -8.74
N PHE A 105 -13.27 -15.13 -7.67
CA PHE A 105 -11.87 -14.91 -7.32
C PHE A 105 -10.92 -15.57 -8.33
N GLU A 106 -11.13 -16.84 -8.68
CA GLU A 106 -10.26 -17.59 -9.61
C GLU A 106 -10.28 -17.02 -11.04
N GLU A 107 -11.41 -16.47 -11.50
CA GLU A 107 -11.51 -15.82 -12.81
C GLU A 107 -10.71 -14.51 -12.88
N ARG A 108 -10.64 -13.77 -11.77
CA ARG A 108 -10.13 -12.39 -11.74
C ARG A 108 -8.69 -12.31 -11.27
N PHE A 109 -8.31 -13.09 -10.27
CA PHE A 109 -7.00 -13.05 -9.65
C PHE A 109 -6.10 -14.16 -10.20
N THR A 110 -4.82 -13.84 -10.39
CA THR A 110 -3.83 -14.86 -10.80
C THR A 110 -2.99 -15.26 -9.61
N VAL A 111 -3.29 -16.45 -9.09
CA VAL A 111 -2.62 -17.05 -7.94
C VAL A 111 -2.07 -18.43 -8.31
N PRO A 112 -1.01 -18.92 -7.63
CA PRO A 112 -0.38 -20.20 -7.96
C PRO A 112 -1.14 -21.43 -7.39
N TYR A 113 -2.34 -21.23 -6.85
CA TYR A 113 -3.14 -22.27 -6.19
C TYR A 113 -4.60 -22.19 -6.62
N LYS A 114 -5.30 -23.32 -6.54
CA LYS A 114 -6.76 -23.40 -6.60
C LYS A 114 -7.35 -23.54 -5.21
N MET A 115 -8.62 -23.22 -5.06
CA MET A 115 -9.28 -23.23 -3.77
C MET A 115 -10.55 -24.07 -3.80
N LYS A 116 -10.81 -24.78 -2.70
CA LYS A 116 -12.09 -25.46 -2.48
C LYS A 116 -12.44 -25.45 -1.00
N ILE A 117 -13.73 -25.48 -0.71
CA ILE A 117 -14.20 -25.64 0.67
C ILE A 117 -14.20 -27.13 0.99
N SER A 118 -13.44 -27.52 2.01
CA SER A 118 -13.25 -28.93 2.37
C SER A 118 -14.40 -29.50 3.20
N ASN A 119 -15.13 -28.66 3.93
CA ASN A 119 -16.17 -29.07 4.89
C ASN A 119 -17.56 -28.49 4.57
N ILE A 120 -17.95 -28.43 3.29
CA ILE A 120 -19.25 -27.84 2.87
C ILE A 120 -20.43 -28.43 3.65
N LYS A 121 -20.53 -29.75 3.79
CA LYS A 121 -21.63 -30.42 4.49
C LYS A 121 -21.74 -30.00 5.95
N SER A 122 -20.66 -30.18 6.71
CA SER A 122 -20.58 -29.76 8.11
C SER A 122 -20.82 -28.26 8.30
N ALA A 123 -20.44 -27.44 7.31
CA ALA A 123 -20.68 -26.00 7.36
C ALA A 123 -22.14 -25.61 7.13
N ILE A 124 -22.85 -26.30 6.22
CA ILE A 124 -24.29 -26.09 5.99
C ILE A 124 -25.11 -26.54 7.20
N ILE A 125 -24.72 -27.66 7.84
CA ILE A 125 -25.38 -28.17 9.04
C ILE A 125 -25.11 -27.27 10.27
N GLY A 126 -24.08 -26.42 10.21
CA GLY A 126 -23.66 -25.56 11.32
C GLY A 126 -22.77 -26.26 12.35
N GLU A 127 -22.21 -27.43 12.02
CA GLU A 127 -21.25 -28.16 12.85
C GLU A 127 -19.90 -27.44 12.92
N SER A 128 -19.49 -26.78 11.83
CA SER A 128 -18.22 -26.04 11.75
C SER A 128 -18.28 -24.86 10.81
N VAL A 129 -17.38 -23.88 10.97
CA VAL A 129 -17.21 -22.80 9.99
C VAL A 129 -16.59 -23.32 8.69
N PRO A 130 -16.95 -22.78 7.51
CA PRO A 130 -16.33 -23.16 6.23
C PRO A 130 -14.80 -23.03 6.28
N ARG A 131 -14.11 -24.07 5.81
CA ARG A 131 -12.65 -24.15 5.72
C ARG A 131 -12.23 -24.23 4.27
N VAL A 132 -11.42 -23.26 3.86
CA VAL A 132 -10.83 -23.22 2.52
C VAL A 132 -9.53 -24.04 2.52
N SER A 133 -9.43 -24.96 1.58
CA SER A 133 -8.24 -25.76 1.29
C SER A 133 -7.61 -25.30 -0.03
N PHE A 134 -6.29 -25.27 -0.04
CA PHE A 134 -5.48 -24.75 -1.15
C PHE A 134 -4.78 -25.89 -1.88
N TYR A 135 -4.93 -25.93 -3.20
CA TYR A 135 -4.34 -26.95 -4.08
C TYR A 135 -3.24 -26.32 -4.91
N PHE A 136 -2.02 -26.82 -4.76
CA PHE A 136 -0.87 -26.43 -5.57
C PHE A 136 -0.56 -27.57 -6.54
N GLU A 137 -0.65 -27.29 -7.84
CA GLU A 137 -0.32 -28.26 -8.88
C GLU A 137 0.98 -27.85 -9.58
N LYS A 138 2.00 -28.73 -9.53
CA LYS A 138 3.24 -28.52 -10.27
C LYS A 138 3.75 -29.85 -10.83
N ASN A 139 3.92 -29.92 -12.15
CA ASN A 139 4.40 -31.12 -12.85
C ASN A 139 3.59 -32.40 -12.54
N GLY A 140 2.27 -32.26 -12.28
CA GLY A 140 1.39 -33.38 -11.94
C GLY A 140 1.40 -33.80 -10.47
N GLU A 141 2.23 -33.19 -9.62
CA GLU A 141 2.12 -33.34 -8.17
C GLU A 141 1.13 -32.30 -7.61
N ILE A 142 0.17 -32.77 -6.81
CA ILE A 142 -0.83 -31.94 -6.14
C ILE A 142 -0.54 -31.96 -4.64
N VAL A 143 -0.26 -30.79 -4.07
CA VAL A 143 -0.15 -30.61 -2.62
C VAL A 143 -1.38 -29.86 -2.14
N THR A 144 -2.07 -30.41 -1.15
CA THR A 144 -3.21 -29.75 -0.49
C THR A 144 -2.76 -29.23 0.87
N LEU A 145 -3.08 -27.97 1.16
CA LEU A 145 -2.79 -27.32 2.44
C LEU A 145 -4.05 -26.67 3.01
N GLU A 146 -4.20 -26.72 4.32
CA GLU A 146 -5.19 -25.87 5.01
C GLU A 146 -4.65 -24.45 5.19
N ARG A 147 -5.55 -23.48 5.42
CA ARG A 147 -5.18 -22.07 5.60
C ARG A 147 -4.12 -21.85 6.68
N GLY A 148 -4.30 -22.47 7.85
CA GLY A 148 -3.34 -22.34 8.95
C GLY A 148 -1.95 -22.87 8.56
N GLU A 149 -1.89 -24.03 7.91
CA GLU A 149 -0.63 -24.61 7.44
C GLU A 149 0.05 -23.76 6.35
N LEU A 150 -0.74 -23.11 5.49
CA LEU A 150 -0.23 -22.22 4.45
C LEU A 150 0.35 -20.94 5.06
N GLU A 151 -0.34 -20.35 6.04
CA GLU A 151 0.10 -19.15 6.75
C GLU A 151 1.35 -19.44 7.61
N ASP A 152 1.40 -20.59 8.29
CA ASP A 152 2.54 -21.01 9.12
C ASP A 152 3.82 -21.25 8.31
N LYS A 153 3.68 -21.68 7.05
CA LYS A 153 4.83 -21.93 6.16
C LYS A 153 5.50 -20.64 5.66
N ASP A 154 4.81 -19.51 5.74
CA ASP A 154 5.30 -18.19 5.31
C ASP A 154 5.92 -18.15 3.89
N VAL A 155 5.40 -18.98 2.98
CA VAL A 155 5.92 -19.14 1.61
C VAL A 155 5.29 -18.17 0.61
N LEU A 156 4.20 -17.50 0.98
CA LEU A 156 3.47 -16.58 0.12
C LEU A 156 4.16 -15.21 0.07
N SER A 157 4.28 -14.68 -1.14
CA SER A 157 4.64 -13.28 -1.36
C SER A 157 3.60 -12.33 -0.75
N GLN A 158 3.98 -11.06 -0.57
CA GLN A 158 3.07 -10.05 -0.05
C GLN A 158 1.82 -9.87 -0.94
N GLY A 159 1.97 -9.95 -2.25
CA GLY A 159 0.84 -9.88 -3.19
C GLY A 159 -0.14 -11.04 -3.01
N GLU A 160 0.35 -12.26 -2.84
CA GLU A 160 -0.49 -13.46 -2.63
C GLU A 160 -1.20 -13.41 -1.28
N LYS A 161 -0.52 -12.97 -0.21
CA LYS A 161 -1.16 -12.76 1.10
C LYS A 161 -2.29 -11.73 1.02
N ARG A 162 -2.09 -10.62 0.31
CA ARG A 162 -3.14 -9.61 0.10
C ARG A 162 -4.29 -10.15 -0.75
N ALA A 163 -4.02 -11.01 -1.74
CA ALA A 163 -5.07 -11.68 -2.50
C ALA A 163 -5.93 -12.59 -1.62
N LEU A 164 -5.34 -13.35 -0.68
CA LEU A 164 -6.10 -14.14 0.30
C LEU A 164 -6.98 -13.29 1.22
N TYR A 165 -6.51 -12.10 1.59
CA TYR A 165 -7.33 -11.15 2.34
C TYR A 165 -8.54 -10.66 1.52
N LEU A 166 -8.34 -10.36 0.23
CA LEU A 166 -9.43 -9.97 -0.67
C LEU A 166 -10.49 -11.08 -0.83
N LEU A 167 -10.09 -12.35 -0.80
CA LEU A 167 -11.07 -13.45 -0.84
C LEU A 167 -12.07 -13.36 0.32
N ASN A 168 -11.60 -13.07 1.54
CA ASN A 168 -12.51 -12.88 2.69
C ASN A 168 -13.48 -11.71 2.44
N ILE A 169 -12.98 -10.61 1.86
CA ILE A 169 -13.83 -9.45 1.52
C ILE A 169 -14.88 -9.85 0.49
N ILE A 170 -14.52 -10.61 -0.54
CA ILE A 170 -15.46 -11.07 -1.57
C ILE A 170 -16.55 -11.92 -0.93
N PHE A 171 -16.22 -12.88 -0.05
CA PHE A 171 -17.23 -13.66 0.67
C PHE A 171 -18.20 -12.78 1.46
N ASP A 172 -17.68 -11.79 2.19
CA ASP A 172 -18.52 -10.89 2.98
C ASP A 172 -19.42 -10.02 2.08
N VAL A 173 -18.89 -9.51 0.98
CA VAL A 173 -19.65 -8.71 0.02
C VAL A 173 -20.72 -9.55 -0.67
N GLU A 174 -20.41 -10.76 -1.15
CA GLU A 174 -21.40 -11.66 -1.76
C GLU A 174 -22.55 -11.99 -0.79
N LYS A 175 -22.22 -12.25 0.49
CA LYS A 175 -23.24 -12.45 1.53
C LYS A 175 -24.13 -11.22 1.73
N LEU A 176 -23.55 -10.02 1.62
CA LEU A 176 -24.28 -8.76 1.80
C LEU A 176 -25.16 -8.40 0.60
N LYS A 177 -24.88 -8.90 -0.61
CA LYS A 177 -25.72 -8.65 -1.80
C LYS A 177 -27.16 -9.16 -1.61
N ASP A 178 -27.31 -10.27 -0.90
CA ASP A 178 -28.62 -10.85 -0.61
C ASP A 178 -29.35 -10.15 0.55
N SER A 179 -28.63 -9.28 1.27
CA SER A 179 -29.25 -8.43 2.27
C SER A 179 -29.84 -7.21 1.58
N ASN A 180 -31.16 -7.03 1.67
CA ASN A 180 -31.85 -5.88 1.10
C ASN A 180 -31.67 -4.59 1.95
N ASN A 181 -30.51 -4.46 2.58
CA ASN A 181 -30.15 -3.36 3.46
C ASN A 181 -29.30 -2.35 2.72
N ASP A 182 -29.49 -1.05 3.01
CA ASP A 182 -28.57 -0.01 2.57
C ASP A 182 -27.23 -0.15 3.31
N ILE A 183 -26.14 -0.33 2.56
CA ILE A 183 -24.80 -0.60 3.10
C ILE A 183 -23.80 0.42 2.58
N LEU A 184 -23.02 0.99 3.51
CA LEU A 184 -21.87 1.83 3.20
C LEU A 184 -20.58 1.03 3.31
N PHE A 185 -19.86 0.90 2.19
CA PHE A 185 -18.52 0.37 2.12
C PHE A 185 -17.50 1.50 2.24
N ILE A 186 -16.60 1.37 3.21
CA ILE A 186 -15.42 2.23 3.34
C ILE A 186 -14.21 1.39 2.93
N VAL A 187 -13.63 1.76 1.80
CA VAL A 187 -12.52 1.05 1.16
C VAL A 187 -11.27 1.86 1.40
N ASP A 188 -10.40 1.40 2.30
CA ASP A 188 -9.20 2.11 2.71
C ASP A 188 -7.94 1.41 2.17
N ASP A 189 -7.28 2.04 1.18
CA ASP A 189 -5.98 1.65 0.63
C ASP A 189 -5.85 0.17 0.19
N ILE A 190 -6.93 -0.39 -0.37
CA ILE A 190 -6.98 -1.81 -0.73
C ILE A 190 -6.05 -2.23 -1.87
N ALA A 191 -5.46 -1.29 -2.61
CA ALA A 191 -4.71 -1.57 -3.82
C ALA A 191 -3.19 -1.40 -3.68
N ASP A 192 -2.68 -1.00 -2.50
CA ASP A 192 -1.33 -0.47 -2.37
C ASP A 192 -0.24 -1.35 -3.04
N SER A 193 0.21 -2.50 -2.57
CA SER A 193 1.33 -3.21 -3.23
C SER A 193 0.91 -4.27 -4.27
N PHE A 194 -0.17 -4.07 -5.03
CA PHE A 194 -0.65 -5.07 -5.99
C PHE A 194 0.05 -4.98 -7.35
N ASP A 195 0.22 -6.14 -8.00
CA ASP A 195 0.59 -6.15 -9.41
C ASP A 195 -0.50 -5.52 -10.29
N TYR A 196 -0.13 -5.10 -11.51
CA TYR A 196 -1.05 -4.44 -12.42
C TYR A 196 -2.31 -5.26 -12.70
N LYS A 197 -2.22 -6.59 -12.82
CA LYS A 197 -3.37 -7.43 -13.17
C LYS A 197 -4.38 -7.46 -12.03
N ASN A 198 -3.91 -7.65 -10.80
CA ASN A 198 -4.73 -7.67 -9.60
C ASN A 198 -5.30 -6.28 -9.28
N LYS A 199 -4.59 -5.19 -9.60
CA LYS A 199 -5.12 -3.82 -9.51
C LYS A 199 -6.38 -3.63 -10.37
N TYR A 200 -6.39 -4.12 -11.62
CA TYR A 200 -7.56 -4.05 -12.48
C TYR A 200 -8.71 -4.96 -12.00
N ALA A 201 -8.41 -6.15 -11.47
CA ALA A 201 -9.41 -7.03 -10.89
C ALA A 201 -10.20 -6.35 -9.75
N ILE A 202 -9.49 -5.63 -8.89
CA ILE A 202 -10.10 -4.82 -7.81
C ILE A 202 -10.99 -3.71 -8.38
N VAL A 203 -10.53 -3.00 -9.39
CA VAL A 203 -11.30 -1.91 -10.03
C VAL A 203 -12.61 -2.45 -10.62
N GLU A 204 -12.58 -3.60 -11.30
CA GLU A 204 -13.80 -4.24 -11.82
C GLU A 204 -14.76 -4.65 -10.69
N TYR A 205 -14.23 -5.18 -9.59
CA TYR A 205 -15.05 -5.55 -8.44
C TYR A 205 -15.74 -4.32 -7.81
N LEU A 206 -14.99 -3.21 -7.63
CA LEU A 206 -15.56 -1.95 -7.15
C LEU A 206 -16.60 -1.38 -8.11
N TYR A 207 -16.39 -1.54 -9.42
CA TYR A 207 -17.38 -1.14 -10.42
C TYR A 207 -18.68 -1.93 -10.27
N GLU A 208 -18.62 -3.26 -10.16
CA GLU A 208 -19.81 -4.09 -9.93
C GLU A 208 -20.52 -3.76 -8.62
N MET A 209 -19.77 -3.52 -7.55
CA MET A 209 -20.36 -3.06 -6.29
C MET A 209 -21.09 -1.72 -6.46
N SER A 210 -20.55 -0.82 -7.31
CA SER A 210 -21.15 0.48 -7.56
C SER A 210 -22.44 0.43 -8.38
N THR A 211 -22.70 -0.67 -9.09
CA THR A 211 -23.95 -0.85 -9.84
C THR A 211 -25.08 -1.44 -9.00
N ILE A 212 -24.84 -1.78 -7.74
CA ILE A 212 -25.85 -2.32 -6.81
C ILE A 212 -26.53 -1.17 -6.07
N ASP A 213 -27.85 -1.05 -6.22
CA ASP A 213 -28.63 0.10 -5.76
C ASP A 213 -28.58 0.36 -4.25
N ASN A 214 -28.41 -0.68 -3.43
CA ASN A 214 -28.34 -0.56 -1.97
C ASN A 214 -26.90 -0.33 -1.45
N PHE A 215 -25.90 -0.38 -2.33
CA PHE A 215 -24.50 -0.20 -1.95
C PHE A 215 -24.06 1.25 -2.16
N ARG A 216 -23.31 1.77 -1.20
CA ARG A 216 -22.64 3.08 -1.26
C ARG A 216 -21.16 2.85 -1.03
N LEU A 217 -20.29 3.44 -1.86
CA LEU A 217 -18.85 3.28 -1.74
C LEU A 217 -18.17 4.61 -1.39
N LEU A 218 -17.33 4.59 -0.37
CA LEU A 218 -16.34 5.61 -0.07
C LEU A 218 -14.96 4.99 -0.23
N ILE A 219 -14.18 5.48 -1.19
CA ILE A 219 -12.87 4.91 -1.55
C ILE A 219 -11.78 5.90 -1.17
N LEU A 220 -10.90 5.48 -0.28
CA LEU A 220 -9.74 6.21 0.20
C LEU A 220 -8.49 5.53 -0.38
N SER A 221 -7.64 6.32 -1.04
CA SER A 221 -6.43 5.80 -1.66
C SER A 221 -5.34 6.87 -1.65
N HIS A 222 -4.14 6.55 -1.16
CA HIS A 222 -2.95 7.39 -1.39
C HIS A 222 -2.34 7.17 -2.78
N ASN A 223 -2.60 6.02 -3.42
CA ASN A 223 -2.12 5.74 -4.77
C ASN A 223 -2.93 6.54 -5.81
N PHE A 224 -2.33 7.57 -6.40
CA PHE A 224 -3.00 8.46 -7.36
C PHE A 224 -3.43 7.74 -8.65
N ASP A 225 -2.64 6.79 -9.15
CA ASP A 225 -2.97 6.04 -10.36
C ASP A 225 -4.17 5.11 -10.16
N PHE A 226 -4.26 4.46 -8.99
CA PHE A 226 -5.44 3.66 -8.60
C PHE A 226 -6.66 4.55 -8.50
N TYR A 227 -6.55 5.64 -7.76
CA TYR A 227 -7.62 6.62 -7.58
C TYR A 227 -8.18 7.10 -8.92
N ARG A 228 -7.31 7.52 -9.85
CA ARG A 228 -7.72 8.01 -11.16
C ARG A 228 -8.35 6.91 -12.03
N THR A 229 -7.84 5.69 -11.94
CA THR A 229 -8.37 4.52 -12.66
C THR A 229 -9.78 4.19 -12.18
N VAL A 230 -10.00 4.12 -10.86
CA VAL A 230 -11.32 3.93 -10.26
C VAL A 230 -12.26 5.06 -10.67
N ALA A 231 -11.84 6.32 -10.51
CA ALA A 231 -12.68 7.48 -10.82
C ALA A 231 -13.14 7.48 -12.29
N SER A 232 -12.26 7.12 -13.22
CA SER A 232 -12.60 7.01 -14.63
C SER A 232 -13.49 5.80 -14.93
N ARG A 233 -13.23 4.63 -14.32
CA ARG A 233 -13.99 3.40 -14.61
C ARG A 233 -15.41 3.47 -14.06
N LEU A 234 -15.57 3.99 -12.85
CA LEU A 234 -16.87 4.22 -12.21
C LEU A 234 -17.58 5.48 -12.74
N SER A 235 -16.96 6.22 -13.67
CA SER A 235 -17.52 7.47 -14.23
C SER A 235 -17.94 8.47 -13.14
N LEU A 236 -17.10 8.64 -12.12
CA LEU A 236 -17.40 9.51 -10.99
C LEU A 236 -17.56 10.96 -11.43
N LYS A 237 -18.55 11.63 -10.83
CA LYS A 237 -18.79 13.06 -11.04
C LYS A 237 -17.68 13.90 -10.41
N ARG A 238 -17.60 15.16 -10.85
CA ARG A 238 -16.57 16.11 -10.44
C ARG A 238 -16.53 16.27 -8.92
N GLU A 239 -17.69 16.41 -8.31
CA GLU A 239 -17.88 16.71 -6.88
C GLU A 239 -17.58 15.50 -5.98
N ALA A 240 -17.57 14.29 -6.55
CA ALA A 240 -17.26 13.05 -5.83
C ALA A 240 -15.75 12.76 -5.76
N ARG A 241 -14.92 13.58 -6.42
CA ARG A 241 -13.47 13.41 -6.52
C ARG A 241 -12.77 14.43 -5.62
N LEU A 242 -12.44 14.00 -4.42
CA LEU A 242 -11.87 14.85 -3.37
C LEU A 242 -10.43 14.45 -3.04
N CYS A 243 -9.59 15.44 -2.75
CA CYS A 243 -8.27 15.31 -2.15
C CYS A 243 -8.35 15.76 -0.69
N ALA A 244 -7.75 15.00 0.22
CA ALA A 244 -7.66 15.35 1.63
C ALA A 244 -6.37 16.13 1.88
N GLU A 245 -6.50 17.31 2.47
CA GLU A 245 -5.37 18.15 2.88
C GLU A 245 -5.46 18.40 4.40
N HIS A 246 -4.32 18.31 5.08
CA HIS A 246 -4.23 18.68 6.48
C HIS A 246 -3.80 20.15 6.60
N SER A 247 -4.67 21.01 7.14
CA SER A 247 -4.39 22.43 7.33
C SER A 247 -4.86 22.89 8.70
N ASN A 248 -3.96 23.53 9.46
CA ASN A 248 -4.25 24.09 10.80
C ASN A 248 -4.88 23.13 11.81
N GLY A 249 -4.59 21.81 11.72
CA GLY A 249 -5.15 20.80 12.62
C GLY A 249 -6.52 20.26 12.19
N GLU A 250 -7.01 20.68 11.02
CA GLU A 250 -8.24 20.19 10.41
C GLU A 250 -7.95 19.44 9.10
N ILE A 251 -8.80 18.47 8.77
CA ILE A 251 -8.76 17.77 7.48
C ILE A 251 -9.79 18.45 6.57
N ILE A 252 -9.30 19.03 5.47
CA ILE A 252 -10.13 19.70 4.47
C ILE A 252 -10.19 18.81 3.23
N LEU A 253 -11.42 18.50 2.79
CA LEU A 253 -11.65 17.81 1.53
C LEU A 253 -11.86 18.84 0.43
N LYS A 254 -10.90 18.96 -0.49
CA LYS A 254 -10.98 19.84 -1.65
C LYS A 254 -11.27 19.05 -2.91
N GLU A 255 -12.05 19.62 -3.81
CA GLU A 255 -12.29 19.03 -5.12
C GLU A 255 -10.99 18.93 -5.92
N GLU A 256 -10.78 17.80 -6.57
CA GLU A 256 -9.61 17.58 -7.42
C GLU A 256 -9.58 18.60 -8.57
N LYS A 257 -8.48 19.37 -8.66
CA LYS A 257 -8.25 20.33 -9.74
C LYS A 257 -8.16 19.62 -11.09
N TYR A 258 -7.29 18.61 -11.21
CA TYR A 258 -6.94 17.92 -12.45
C TYR A 258 -7.69 16.61 -12.68
N GLN A 259 -8.96 16.70 -13.03
CA GLN A 259 -9.77 15.49 -13.28
C GLN A 259 -9.47 14.78 -14.61
N ASN A 260 -8.69 15.44 -15.46
CA ASN A 260 -8.15 14.95 -16.72
C ASN A 260 -6.64 15.15 -16.71
N GLN A 261 -5.95 14.65 -17.75
CA GLN A 261 -4.50 14.84 -17.92
C GLN A 261 -4.09 16.33 -17.75
N PRO A 262 -3.22 16.67 -16.78
CA PRO A 262 -2.80 18.05 -16.49
C PRO A 262 -2.29 18.81 -17.73
N PHE A 263 -1.60 18.09 -18.63
CA PHE A 263 -1.07 18.65 -19.88
C PHE A 263 -2.14 19.31 -20.77
N LYS A 264 -3.38 18.78 -20.78
CA LYS A 264 -4.47 19.41 -21.55
C LYS A 264 -4.81 20.78 -20.99
N PHE A 265 -4.78 20.93 -19.66
CA PHE A 265 -5.01 22.21 -19.01
C PHE A 265 -3.86 23.19 -19.25
N TRP A 266 -2.61 22.76 -19.06
CA TRP A 266 -1.43 23.61 -19.25
C TRP A 266 -1.32 24.12 -20.69
N LYS A 267 -1.53 23.24 -21.68
CA LYS A 267 -1.51 23.59 -23.10
C LYS A 267 -2.52 24.68 -23.48
N ASN A 268 -3.68 24.71 -22.82
CA ASN A 268 -4.71 25.71 -23.07
C ASN A 268 -4.51 27.00 -22.25
N ASN A 269 -3.51 27.03 -21.36
CA ASN A 269 -3.29 28.13 -20.41
C ASN A 269 -1.80 28.49 -20.33
N LEU A 270 -1.16 28.78 -21.46
CA LEU A 270 0.30 28.96 -21.55
C LEU A 270 0.78 30.33 -21.03
N GLY A 271 0.70 30.53 -19.71
CA GLY A 271 1.49 31.54 -18.99
C GLY A 271 2.84 30.98 -18.55
N TYR A 272 3.67 31.82 -17.91
CA TYR A 272 5.03 31.46 -17.50
C TYR A 272 5.15 30.09 -16.80
N ILE A 273 4.33 29.85 -15.76
CA ILE A 273 4.34 28.60 -14.98
C ILE A 273 4.05 27.38 -15.85
N ASN A 274 3.00 27.44 -16.67
CA ASN A 274 2.57 26.30 -17.48
C ASN A 274 3.52 26.02 -18.64
N ILE A 275 4.15 27.06 -19.21
CA ILE A 275 5.19 26.89 -20.22
C ILE A 275 6.40 26.19 -19.62
N LEU A 276 6.88 26.65 -18.46
CA LEU A 276 8.03 26.03 -17.78
C LEU A 276 7.76 24.56 -17.42
N ALA A 277 6.58 24.26 -16.86
CA ALA A 277 6.18 22.91 -16.51
C ALA A 277 6.05 21.96 -17.73
N LEU A 278 5.84 22.50 -18.94
CA LEU A 278 5.75 21.72 -20.18
C LEU A 278 7.11 21.38 -20.79
N ILE A 279 8.21 22.01 -20.37
CA ILE A 279 9.55 21.78 -20.95
C ILE A 279 9.94 20.29 -20.94
N PRO A 280 9.86 19.56 -19.81
CA PRO A 280 10.20 18.14 -19.79
C PRO A 280 9.29 17.31 -20.70
N PHE A 281 7.99 17.64 -20.72
CA PHE A 281 7.01 16.94 -21.54
C PHE A 281 7.30 17.07 -23.03
N VAL A 282 7.54 18.29 -23.53
CA VAL A 282 7.86 18.51 -24.94
C VAL A 282 9.20 17.85 -25.30
N ARG A 283 10.23 17.97 -24.45
CA ARG A 283 11.51 17.28 -24.63
C ARG A 283 11.34 15.77 -24.83
N ASN A 284 10.45 15.12 -24.07
CA ASN A 284 10.15 13.70 -24.25
C ASN A 284 9.41 13.38 -25.55
N ILE A 285 8.49 14.25 -25.99
CA ILE A 285 7.83 14.05 -27.29
C ILE A 285 8.87 14.01 -28.41
N ILE A 286 9.88 14.87 -28.35
CA ILE A 286 10.99 14.87 -29.31
C ILE A 286 11.77 13.56 -29.19
N GLU A 287 12.13 13.15 -27.97
CA GLU A 287 12.81 11.87 -27.69
C GLU A 287 12.09 10.65 -28.29
N TYR A 288 10.77 10.54 -28.10
CA TYR A 288 9.99 9.41 -28.61
C TYR A 288 9.76 9.44 -30.13
N ARG A 289 9.94 10.59 -30.79
CA ARG A 289 9.83 10.71 -32.24
C ARG A 289 11.14 10.46 -32.96
N SER A 290 12.26 10.69 -32.30
CA SER A 290 13.60 10.59 -32.88
C SER A 290 14.20 9.19 -32.69
N LYS A 291 15.08 8.78 -33.60
CA LYS A 291 15.89 7.57 -33.40
C LYS A 291 16.99 7.86 -32.37
N GLU A 292 17.30 6.90 -31.50
CA GLU A 292 18.31 7.06 -30.44
C GLU A 292 19.68 7.51 -30.98
N SER A 293 20.07 7.06 -32.18
CA SER A 293 21.31 7.46 -32.86
C SER A 293 21.34 8.91 -33.35
N GLU A 294 20.19 9.56 -33.44
CA GLU A 294 19.99 10.92 -33.98
C GLU A 294 19.60 11.92 -32.89
N LEU A 295 19.20 11.44 -31.71
CA LEU A 295 18.69 12.26 -30.62
C LEU A 295 19.68 13.33 -30.14
N ASN A 296 20.96 12.96 -29.98
CA ASN A 296 22.03 13.89 -29.59
C ASN A 296 22.43 14.89 -30.69
N LYS A 297 21.79 14.83 -31.87
CA LYS A 297 21.96 15.77 -32.98
C LYS A 297 20.72 16.65 -33.19
N ASP A 298 19.63 16.39 -32.48
CA ASP A 298 18.41 17.18 -32.56
C ASP A 298 18.58 18.45 -31.71
N GLU A 299 18.63 19.61 -32.39
CA GLU A 299 18.89 20.91 -31.76
C GLU A 299 17.78 21.30 -30.77
N ASP A 300 16.51 21.00 -31.10
CA ASP A 300 15.37 21.34 -30.25
C ASP A 300 15.40 20.48 -28.97
N TYR A 301 15.72 19.18 -29.09
CA TYR A 301 15.92 18.29 -27.95
C TYR A 301 17.07 18.74 -27.05
N MET A 302 18.22 19.12 -27.64
CA MET A 302 19.39 19.57 -26.89
C MET A 302 19.12 20.89 -26.17
N THR A 303 18.38 21.80 -26.81
CA THR A 303 17.96 23.08 -26.23
C THR A 303 17.08 22.85 -25.01
N LEU A 304 16.01 22.06 -25.12
CA LEU A 304 15.14 21.77 -23.98
C LEU A 304 15.85 20.98 -22.87
N THR A 305 16.77 20.08 -23.23
CA THR A 305 17.60 19.35 -22.25
C THR A 305 18.53 20.29 -21.49
N SER A 306 19.07 21.32 -22.15
CA SER A 306 19.92 22.34 -21.49
C SER A 306 19.16 23.23 -20.50
N LEU A 307 17.83 23.28 -20.59
CA LEU A 307 16.97 23.96 -19.63
C LEU A 307 16.63 23.09 -18.41
N LEU A 308 16.98 21.80 -18.41
CA LEU A 308 16.79 20.89 -17.28
C LEU A 308 18.05 20.68 -16.44
N HIS A 309 19.20 21.02 -17.01
CA HIS A 309 20.53 20.81 -16.42
C HIS A 309 21.38 22.07 -16.54
N LYS A 310 22.35 22.24 -15.64
CA LYS A 310 23.36 23.28 -15.76
C LYS A 310 24.30 22.93 -16.94
N LYS A 311 24.18 23.68 -18.03
CA LYS A 311 25.06 23.60 -19.22
C LYS A 311 25.51 24.98 -19.65
N ASP A 312 26.66 25.04 -20.33
CA ASP A 312 27.13 26.28 -20.95
C ASP A 312 26.17 26.70 -22.09
N GLY A 313 25.70 27.94 -22.08
CA GLY A 313 24.81 28.50 -23.11
C GLY A 313 23.31 28.54 -22.78
N ASN A 314 22.86 27.90 -21.69
CA ASN A 314 21.44 27.93 -21.29
C ASN A 314 20.95 29.30 -20.79
N THR A 315 21.86 30.25 -20.54
CA THR A 315 21.59 31.62 -20.11
C THR A 315 21.13 32.54 -21.23
N LEU A 316 21.04 32.04 -22.47
CA LEU A 316 20.66 32.83 -23.65
C LEU A 316 19.30 32.45 -24.24
N ILE A 317 18.69 31.36 -23.75
CA ILE A 317 17.44 30.84 -24.31
C ILE A 317 16.27 31.70 -23.82
N THR A 318 15.48 32.17 -24.78
CA THR A 318 14.35 33.08 -24.56
C THR A 318 13.01 32.35 -24.69
N PHE A 319 11.92 32.95 -24.20
CA PHE A 319 10.58 32.38 -24.37
C PHE A 319 10.15 32.33 -25.84
N SER A 320 10.66 33.22 -26.71
CA SER A 320 10.44 33.12 -28.16
C SER A 320 11.03 31.84 -28.76
N ASP A 321 12.23 31.44 -28.33
CA ASP A 321 12.83 30.17 -28.76
C ASP A 321 11.96 28.96 -28.34
N ILE A 322 11.40 29.01 -27.13
CA ILE A 322 10.49 27.96 -26.62
C ILE A 322 9.18 27.94 -27.40
N GLU A 323 8.63 29.11 -27.72
CA GLU A 323 7.42 29.22 -28.52
C GLU A 323 7.59 28.57 -29.90
N ASP A 324 8.71 28.83 -30.55
CA ASP A 324 9.05 28.26 -31.85
C ASP A 324 9.19 26.73 -31.77
N ILE A 325 9.88 26.20 -30.75
CA ILE A 325 9.96 24.76 -30.51
C ILE A 325 8.56 24.18 -30.28
N TYR A 326 7.76 24.81 -29.44
CA TYR A 326 6.43 24.32 -29.08
C TYR A 326 5.50 24.26 -30.29
N LYS A 327 5.52 25.28 -31.15
CA LYS A 327 4.75 25.32 -32.40
C LYS A 327 5.12 24.20 -33.38
N LYS A 328 6.38 23.72 -33.38
CA LYS A 328 6.80 22.58 -34.22
C LYS A 328 6.19 21.25 -33.75
N TYR A 329 6.12 21.01 -32.44
CA TYR A 329 5.76 19.69 -31.90
C TYR A 329 4.30 19.59 -31.41
N LEU A 330 3.68 20.70 -31.04
CA LEU A 330 2.34 20.77 -30.50
C LEU A 330 1.43 21.62 -31.41
N LYS A 331 0.18 21.16 -31.60
CA LYS A 331 -0.82 21.88 -32.40
C LYS A 331 -1.56 22.92 -31.57
N SER A 332 -1.90 24.08 -32.16
CA SER A 332 -2.73 25.11 -31.53
C SER A 332 -2.14 25.61 -30.20
N ILE A 333 -1.04 26.34 -30.31
CA ILE A 333 -0.35 26.96 -29.18
C ILE A 333 -0.31 28.46 -29.37
N GLU A 334 -0.77 29.15 -28.33
CA GLU A 334 -0.68 30.60 -28.19
C GLU A 334 -0.26 30.87 -26.75
N PHE A 335 0.86 31.59 -26.60
CA PHE A 335 1.31 32.04 -25.28
C PHE A 335 0.42 33.20 -24.83
N LYS A 336 0.19 33.30 -23.52
CA LYS A 336 -0.59 34.41 -22.97
C LYS A 336 0.14 35.75 -23.18
N GLU A 337 -0.63 36.83 -23.30
CA GLU A 337 -0.11 38.19 -23.51
C GLU A 337 0.88 38.65 -22.43
N GLU A 338 0.81 38.08 -21.22
CA GLU A 338 1.71 38.37 -20.11
C GLU A 338 3.14 37.84 -20.33
N VAL A 339 3.35 36.93 -21.29
CA VAL A 339 4.64 36.27 -21.54
C VAL A 339 5.45 37.10 -22.53
N ASP A 340 6.46 37.82 -22.04
CA ASP A 340 7.42 38.52 -22.90
C ASP A 340 8.41 37.51 -23.52
N GLY A 341 8.38 37.41 -24.84
CA GLY A 341 9.23 36.53 -25.63
C GLY A 341 10.73 36.76 -25.44
N ASN A 342 11.17 37.97 -25.07
CA ASN A 342 12.59 38.28 -24.84
C ASN A 342 13.09 37.87 -23.46
N THR A 343 12.21 37.46 -22.55
CA THR A 343 12.58 37.03 -21.21
C THR A 343 13.45 35.78 -21.26
N ILE A 344 14.52 35.73 -20.47
CA ILE A 344 15.39 34.56 -20.36
C ILE A 344 14.67 33.49 -19.54
N VAL A 345 14.55 32.28 -20.11
CA VAL A 345 13.77 31.19 -19.52
C VAL A 345 14.31 30.76 -18.16
N LEU A 346 15.64 30.67 -18.02
CA LEU A 346 16.27 30.25 -16.78
C LEU A 346 16.07 31.27 -15.64
N GLU A 347 16.13 32.56 -15.94
CA GLU A 347 15.90 33.61 -14.94
C GLU A 347 14.45 33.57 -14.45
N GLU A 348 13.50 33.43 -15.38
CA GLU A 348 12.10 33.30 -15.02
C GLU A 348 11.82 32.00 -14.26
N LEU A 349 12.47 30.89 -14.61
CA LEU A 349 12.35 29.62 -13.87
C LEU A 349 12.72 29.80 -12.39
N ILE A 350 13.86 30.44 -12.12
CA ILE A 350 14.31 30.70 -10.75
C ILE A 350 13.37 31.68 -10.05
N LYS A 351 12.94 32.74 -10.73
CA LYS A 351 11.99 33.72 -10.18
C LYS A 351 10.65 33.08 -9.80
N GLN A 352 10.10 32.22 -10.66
CA GLN A 352 8.86 31.50 -10.38
C GLN A 352 9.07 30.49 -9.23
N ALA A 353 10.20 29.78 -9.20
CA ALA A 353 10.52 28.88 -8.09
C ALA A 353 10.63 29.60 -6.73
N GLU A 354 11.18 30.82 -6.70
CA GLU A 354 11.24 31.63 -5.48
C GLU A 354 9.89 32.18 -5.02
N ALA A 355 8.92 32.32 -5.93
CA ALA A 355 7.58 32.80 -5.63
C ALA A 355 6.63 31.70 -5.13
N ILE A 356 6.98 30.42 -5.36
CA ILE A 356 6.18 29.26 -4.93
C ILE A 356 6.18 29.16 -3.41
N ASN A 357 4.99 29.09 -2.82
CA ASN A 357 4.78 28.92 -1.39
C ASN A 357 4.11 27.55 -1.08
N LEU A 358 3.83 27.30 0.20
CA LEU A 358 3.27 26.01 0.66
C LEU A 358 1.83 25.75 0.19
N GLU A 359 1.11 26.78 -0.28
CA GLU A 359 -0.24 26.65 -0.83
C GLU A 359 -0.22 26.20 -2.30
N ASN A 360 0.93 26.32 -2.98
CA ASN A 360 1.12 25.96 -4.38
C ASN A 360 1.45 24.47 -4.55
N ALA A 361 0.57 23.59 -4.06
CA ALA A 361 0.78 22.15 -4.07
C ALA A 361 0.52 21.47 -5.43
N GLU A 362 0.20 22.22 -6.49
CA GLU A 362 -0.09 21.64 -7.78
C GLU A 362 1.14 21.15 -8.54
N LEU A 363 0.92 20.21 -9.46
CA LEU A 363 1.99 19.52 -10.18
C LEU A 363 2.91 20.48 -10.95
N GLU A 364 2.38 21.53 -11.59
CA GLU A 364 3.18 22.52 -12.31
C GLU A 364 4.22 23.20 -11.42
N HIS A 365 3.84 23.54 -10.18
CA HIS A 365 4.71 24.18 -9.20
C HIS A 365 5.77 23.19 -8.70
N LYS A 366 5.38 21.94 -8.43
CA LYS A 366 6.33 20.89 -8.04
C LYS A 366 7.37 20.62 -9.13
N ILE A 367 6.98 20.64 -10.41
CA ILE A 367 7.91 20.48 -11.54
C ILE A 367 8.90 21.64 -11.59
N ILE A 368 8.42 22.89 -11.49
CA ILE A 368 9.27 24.08 -11.47
C ILE A 368 10.27 24.02 -10.32
N MET A 369 9.80 23.67 -9.12
CA MET A 369 10.66 23.48 -7.95
C MET A 369 11.72 22.40 -8.19
N ALA A 370 11.34 21.23 -8.71
CA ALA A 370 12.27 20.16 -9.01
C ALA A 370 13.34 20.58 -10.04
N MET A 371 12.95 21.31 -11.09
CA MET A 371 13.87 21.86 -12.07
C MET A 371 14.85 22.87 -11.42
N ALA A 372 14.34 23.80 -10.62
CA ALA A 372 15.16 24.82 -9.96
C ALA A 372 16.12 24.23 -8.91
N ILE A 373 15.64 23.27 -8.11
CA ILE A 373 16.45 22.47 -7.16
C ILE A 373 17.63 21.83 -7.88
N ARG A 374 17.35 21.14 -8.99
CA ARG A 374 18.39 20.47 -9.78
C ARG A 374 19.42 21.46 -10.31
N HIS A 375 18.97 22.57 -10.92
CA HIS A 375 19.87 23.61 -11.43
C HIS A 375 20.80 24.15 -10.35
N LYS A 376 20.26 24.51 -9.18
CA LYS A 376 21.07 25.01 -8.06
C LYS A 376 22.03 23.95 -7.51
N ALA A 377 21.57 22.71 -7.37
CA ALA A 377 22.42 21.61 -6.91
C ALA A 377 23.58 21.35 -7.87
N GLU A 378 23.31 21.30 -9.18
CA GLU A 378 24.34 21.12 -10.19
C GLU A 378 25.30 22.31 -10.24
N GLN A 379 24.81 23.55 -10.14
CA GLN A 379 25.64 24.76 -10.06
C GLN A 379 26.60 24.70 -8.87
N TYR A 380 26.11 24.32 -7.69
CA TYR A 380 26.92 24.11 -6.50
C TYR A 380 27.96 23.01 -6.73
N MET A 381 27.55 21.86 -7.25
CA MET A 381 28.46 20.73 -7.49
C MET A 381 29.57 21.07 -8.50
N PHE A 382 29.25 21.74 -9.61
CA PHE A 382 30.25 22.21 -10.56
C PHE A 382 31.24 23.19 -9.92
N SER A 383 30.75 24.12 -9.09
CA SER A 383 31.59 25.10 -8.39
C SER A 383 32.57 24.43 -7.43
N GLU A 384 32.10 23.52 -6.57
CA GLU A 384 32.94 22.84 -5.57
C GLU A 384 33.90 21.83 -6.20
N ILE A 385 33.46 21.09 -7.22
CA ILE A 385 34.33 20.21 -8.00
C ILE A 385 35.40 21.02 -8.74
N GLY A 386 35.03 22.18 -9.30
CA GLY A 386 35.97 23.08 -9.96
C GLY A 386 37.07 23.62 -9.04
N LYS A 387 36.77 23.78 -7.74
CA LYS A 387 37.76 24.19 -6.71
C LYS A 387 38.63 23.03 -6.21
N HIS A 388 38.25 21.79 -6.50
CA HIS A 388 38.97 20.62 -6.03
C HIS A 388 40.31 20.45 -6.78
N THR A 389 41.41 20.25 -6.03
CA THR A 389 42.76 20.11 -6.62
C THR A 389 43.23 18.66 -6.70
N GLY A 390 42.45 17.71 -6.18
CA GLY A 390 42.76 16.29 -6.19
C GLY A 390 42.32 15.55 -7.45
N GLN A 391 42.56 14.25 -7.46
CA GLN A 391 42.05 13.35 -8.50
C GLN A 391 40.67 12.83 -8.11
N LEU A 392 39.79 12.70 -9.09
CA LEU A 392 38.48 12.10 -8.93
C LEU A 392 38.44 10.73 -9.58
N THR A 393 37.59 9.86 -9.05
CA THR A 393 37.36 8.53 -9.58
C THR A 393 35.93 8.41 -10.10
N TRP A 394 35.73 7.87 -11.30
CA TRP A 394 34.40 7.66 -11.90
C TRP A 394 34.37 6.39 -12.76
N SER A 395 33.17 5.90 -13.08
CA SER A 395 32.97 4.65 -13.82
C SER A 395 32.61 4.92 -15.29
N ILE A 396 33.31 4.26 -16.22
CA ILE A 396 32.97 4.27 -17.64
C ILE A 396 32.78 2.82 -18.08
N LYS A 397 31.54 2.43 -18.44
CA LYS A 397 31.20 1.07 -18.88
C LYS A 397 31.71 -0.02 -17.93
N ARG A 398 31.55 0.20 -16.61
CA ARG A 398 32.02 -0.67 -15.50
C ARG A 398 33.54 -0.70 -15.27
N ASN A 399 34.32 0.13 -15.94
CA ASN A 399 35.73 0.33 -15.65
C ASN A 399 35.94 1.60 -14.82
N MET A 400 36.71 1.51 -13.76
CA MET A 400 37.05 2.66 -12.92
C MET A 400 38.15 3.47 -13.57
N LYS A 401 37.91 4.77 -13.77
CA LYS A 401 38.86 5.76 -14.24
C LYS A 401 39.20 6.71 -13.11
N ILE A 402 40.49 7.03 -12.97
CA ILE A 402 41.00 8.07 -12.07
C ILE A 402 41.59 9.16 -12.96
N GLY A 403 41.28 10.42 -12.68
CA GLY A 403 41.78 11.52 -13.48
C GLY A 403 41.60 12.89 -12.83
N THR A 404 41.96 13.91 -13.58
CA THR A 404 41.85 15.32 -13.15
C THR A 404 40.40 15.80 -13.16
N VAL A 405 40.12 16.91 -12.47
CA VAL A 405 38.82 17.59 -12.52
C VAL A 405 38.39 17.94 -13.96
N SER A 406 39.32 18.36 -14.81
CA SER A 406 39.02 18.69 -16.21
C SER A 406 38.55 17.46 -17.02
N GLU A 407 39.22 16.32 -16.82
CA GLU A 407 38.82 15.06 -17.46
C GLU A 407 37.47 14.56 -16.93
N PHE A 408 37.20 14.77 -15.64
CA PHE A 408 35.91 14.45 -15.04
C PHE A 408 34.79 15.33 -15.59
N ILE A 409 34.95 16.66 -15.64
CA ILE A 409 33.96 17.58 -16.22
C ILE A 409 33.69 17.25 -17.70
N THR A 410 34.74 16.93 -18.47
CA THR A 410 34.58 16.48 -19.86
C THR A 410 33.75 15.21 -19.97
N HIS A 411 33.88 14.29 -19.02
CA HIS A 411 33.05 13.10 -18.94
C HIS A 411 31.59 13.44 -18.60
N ILE A 412 31.36 14.32 -17.61
CA ILE A 412 30.02 14.77 -17.20
C ILE A 412 29.24 15.35 -18.38
N ASN A 413 29.86 16.22 -19.18
CA ASN A 413 29.22 16.85 -20.33
C ASN A 413 28.73 15.84 -21.39
N ASN A 414 29.26 14.62 -21.39
CA ASN A 414 28.90 13.54 -22.30
C ASN A 414 28.10 12.42 -21.61
N SER A 415 27.78 12.56 -20.32
CA SER A 415 27.03 11.57 -19.54
C SER A 415 25.52 11.77 -19.74
N GLY A 416 24.78 10.67 -19.85
CA GLY A 416 23.32 10.69 -19.84
C GLY A 416 22.70 10.90 -18.45
N ASN A 417 23.50 10.86 -17.38
CA ASN A 417 23.05 10.94 -15.99
C ASN A 417 23.89 11.96 -15.20
N GLN A 418 23.79 13.23 -15.58
CA GLN A 418 24.69 14.31 -15.16
C GLN A 418 24.65 14.55 -13.64
N THR A 419 23.47 14.63 -13.02
CA THR A 419 23.31 14.95 -11.60
C THR A 419 23.91 13.85 -10.72
N ARG A 420 23.65 12.57 -11.06
CA ARG A 420 24.22 11.44 -10.30
C ARG A 420 25.72 11.37 -10.43
N GLU A 421 26.26 11.60 -11.62
CA GLU A 421 27.70 11.57 -11.82
C GLU A 421 28.38 12.74 -11.09
N LEU A 422 27.81 13.95 -11.11
CA LEU A 422 28.27 15.09 -10.30
C LEU A 422 28.24 14.74 -8.80
N TYR A 423 27.15 14.13 -8.33
CA TYR A 423 27.05 13.64 -6.95
C TYR A 423 28.14 12.60 -6.62
N ASN A 424 28.41 11.67 -7.54
CA ASN A 424 29.48 10.69 -7.38
C ASN A 424 30.87 11.32 -7.32
N GLY A 425 31.07 12.45 -7.99
CA GLY A 425 32.29 13.26 -7.90
C GLY A 425 32.42 13.93 -6.53
N ILE A 426 31.43 14.74 -6.14
CA ILE A 426 31.50 15.57 -4.93
C ILE A 426 31.52 14.74 -3.64
N LYS A 427 30.84 13.58 -3.59
CA LYS A 427 30.81 12.70 -2.41
C LYS A 427 32.19 12.18 -1.99
N GLN A 428 33.18 12.24 -2.87
CA GLN A 428 34.54 11.79 -2.59
C GLN A 428 35.28 12.73 -1.63
N PHE A 429 34.87 14.00 -1.52
CA PHE A 429 35.58 15.00 -0.73
C PHE A 429 34.69 15.95 0.10
N ALA A 430 33.39 16.07 -0.21
CA ALA A 430 32.49 16.95 0.53
C ALA A 430 32.13 16.41 1.92
N LYS A 431 31.67 17.31 2.80
CA LYS A 431 31.20 16.96 4.15
C LYS A 431 29.94 16.09 4.08
N LYS A 432 29.77 15.21 5.07
CA LYS A 432 28.63 14.28 5.15
C LYS A 432 27.26 14.98 5.04
N ASP A 433 27.10 16.15 5.67
CA ASP A 433 25.82 16.88 5.66
C ASP A 433 25.46 17.38 4.25
N ILE A 434 26.46 17.85 3.49
CA ILE A 434 26.29 18.29 2.09
C ILE A 434 25.96 17.09 1.21
N VAL A 435 26.66 15.97 1.39
CA VAL A 435 26.39 14.72 0.66
C VAL A 435 24.96 14.26 0.90
N LYS A 436 24.47 14.35 2.14
CA LYS A 436 23.09 13.99 2.47
C LYS A 436 22.07 14.86 1.71
N ILE A 437 22.25 16.18 1.71
CA ILE A 437 21.36 17.10 0.97
C ILE A 437 21.37 16.78 -0.53
N LEU A 438 22.55 16.53 -1.12
CA LEU A 438 22.65 16.21 -2.55
C LEU A 438 22.14 14.81 -2.90
N ASP A 439 22.13 13.87 -1.95
CA ASP A 439 21.48 12.57 -2.13
C ASP A 439 19.95 12.71 -2.14
N GLU A 440 19.40 13.58 -1.26
CA GLU A 440 17.97 13.94 -1.27
C GLU A 440 17.56 14.53 -2.63
N VAL A 441 18.38 15.38 -3.27
CA VAL A 441 18.15 15.87 -4.64
C VAL A 441 17.99 14.74 -5.64
N ASN A 442 18.87 13.74 -5.59
CA ASN A 442 18.83 12.62 -6.53
C ASN A 442 17.59 11.72 -6.35
N ILE A 443 17.00 11.70 -5.15
CA ILE A 443 15.79 10.92 -4.83
C ILE A 443 14.54 11.71 -5.23
N MET A 444 14.49 12.99 -4.84
CA MET A 444 13.30 13.84 -4.98
C MET A 444 13.17 14.51 -6.35
N THR A 445 14.26 14.62 -7.11
CA THR A 445 14.24 15.24 -8.45
C THR A 445 14.76 14.26 -9.51
N PRO A 446 14.04 13.15 -9.78
CA PRO A 446 14.49 12.15 -10.74
C PRO A 446 14.75 12.79 -12.11
N GLU A 447 15.92 12.49 -12.68
CA GLU A 447 16.42 13.08 -13.95
C GLU A 447 15.55 12.71 -15.14
N ASN A 448 15.01 11.50 -15.08
CA ASN A 448 14.06 10.99 -16.04
C ASN A 448 12.68 11.54 -15.68
N ILE A 449 12.38 12.76 -16.11
CA ILE A 449 10.99 13.20 -16.22
C ILE A 449 10.51 12.64 -17.56
N HIS A 450 10.26 11.33 -17.71
CA HIS A 450 9.67 10.79 -18.95
C HIS A 450 8.14 10.92 -18.94
N LEU A 451 7.52 10.77 -20.11
CA LEU A 451 6.13 11.15 -20.41
C LEU A 451 5.04 10.24 -19.82
N ASN A 452 5.41 9.19 -19.07
CA ASN A 452 4.44 8.26 -18.48
C ASN A 452 3.90 8.79 -17.14
N SER A 453 2.59 8.61 -16.89
CA SER A 453 1.94 9.02 -15.64
C SER A 453 2.57 8.41 -14.38
N PHE A 454 3.27 7.28 -14.53
CA PHE A 454 4.04 6.60 -13.49
C PHE A 454 5.30 7.38 -13.03
N MET A 455 5.73 8.41 -13.76
CA MET A 455 7.01 9.09 -13.51
C MET A 455 6.88 10.48 -12.90
N TYR A 456 5.71 11.10 -13.04
CA TYR A 456 5.33 12.18 -12.15
C TYR A 456 4.81 11.64 -10.82
N GLU A 457 4.57 10.33 -10.66
CA GLU A 457 4.08 9.72 -9.41
C GLU A 457 4.96 10.10 -8.21
N PRO A 458 6.31 10.00 -8.24
CA PRO A 458 7.13 10.50 -7.13
C PRO A 458 6.88 11.98 -6.84
N LEU A 459 6.77 12.84 -7.87
CA LEU A 459 6.50 14.28 -7.70
C LEU A 459 5.06 14.57 -7.28
N LEU A 460 4.09 13.77 -7.71
CA LEU A 460 2.68 13.88 -7.32
C LEU A 460 2.53 13.50 -5.85
N ASP A 461 3.19 12.41 -5.44
CA ASP A 461 3.13 11.84 -4.10
C ASP A 461 3.98 12.62 -3.09
N MET A 462 5.05 13.30 -3.52
CA MET A 462 5.85 14.16 -2.65
C MET A 462 5.11 15.43 -2.24
N ASP A 463 5.22 15.80 -0.98
CA ASP A 463 4.65 17.06 -0.47
C ASP A 463 5.46 18.27 -0.97
N ILE A 464 4.78 19.38 -1.30
CA ILE A 464 5.41 20.65 -1.63
C ILE A 464 6.28 21.17 -0.48
N ILE A 465 5.92 20.83 0.77
CA ILE A 465 6.71 21.18 1.96
C ILE A 465 8.14 20.62 1.88
N GLU A 466 8.29 19.38 1.43
CA GLU A 466 9.60 18.72 1.33
C GLU A 466 10.45 19.34 0.21
N LEU A 467 9.84 19.61 -0.95
CA LEU A 467 10.50 20.30 -2.06
C LEU A 467 10.94 21.71 -1.65
N HIS A 468 10.08 22.46 -0.95
CA HIS A 468 10.42 23.79 -0.46
C HIS A 468 11.58 23.75 0.54
N LYS A 469 11.56 22.80 1.49
CA LYS A 469 12.66 22.61 2.44
C LYS A 469 13.98 22.27 1.73
N LEU A 470 13.95 21.36 0.76
CA LEU A 470 15.13 20.96 0.00
C LEU A 470 15.69 22.13 -0.81
N TYR A 471 14.83 22.91 -1.46
CA TYR A 471 15.24 24.11 -2.19
C TYR A 471 15.95 25.13 -1.28
N GLN A 472 15.40 25.41 -0.10
CA GLN A 472 16.04 26.32 0.86
C GLN A 472 17.38 25.77 1.37
N ASN A 473 17.46 24.46 1.65
CA ASN A 473 18.72 23.82 2.06
C ASN A 473 19.82 24.00 1.02
N ILE A 474 19.49 23.82 -0.27
CA ILE A 474 20.45 23.98 -1.38
C ILE A 474 20.81 25.45 -1.58
N LYS A 475 19.84 26.36 -1.48
CA LYS A 475 20.09 27.80 -1.55
C LYS A 475 21.08 28.26 -0.48
N ASN A 476 21.05 27.65 0.71
CA ASN A 476 21.99 27.94 1.79
C ASN A 476 23.39 27.30 1.59
N LEU A 477 23.60 26.48 0.55
CA LEU A 477 24.92 25.96 0.18
C LEU A 477 25.70 26.93 -0.72
N GLU A 478 25.01 27.82 -1.45
CA GLU A 478 25.60 28.93 -2.20
C GLU A 478 26.10 30.03 -1.26
#